data_AF-A0AAE9SED2-F1
#
_entry.id   AF-A0AAE9SED2-F1
#
_cell.length_a   1.000
_cell.length_b   1.000
_cell.length_c   1.000
_cell.angle_alpha   90.00
_cell.angle_beta   90.00
_cell.angle_gamma   90.00
#
_symmetry.space_group_name_H-M   'P 1'
#
loop_
_entity.id
_entity.type
_entity.pdbx_description
1 polymer ?
#
loop_
_entity_poly.entity_id
_entity_poly.type
_entity_poly.pdbx_seq_one_letter_code
_entity_poly.pdbx_strand_id
1 'polypeptide(L)'
;MKNTLPILAFILSIIVISCRKDFNTVPSYGKLQFSKDTVFLDTVFSNIGSATYNLKVYNKSSKTITIPEIKLENGNTSNYRLNVDGLAGDSFNNIDILANDSIYIFIETTINVNTITDPLYTDKILFDNGENQQDVDLVTLVQDAHFIFPSKNSSGIETLTINGKETEIQGRFLTDEELTFTNEKPYVIYGYAAVQSSKTLTVEAGAKIHFHNNSGLIIDKDANFKVNGTLDEKVIFEGDRLEHQFSEIPGQWGAIWIREGSFNNELNYTQIKNGTVGLLVDGQDTSSPTLTIKNTEIYNSSNYGVLGRNTHIEGENLVIGSAGQSALACTFGGKYNFTHATFANFWNNSIRQLPSVLVNNHISYLNNDNQEVTETNDLVTANFINCIIEGNNNVEFILDRIDGTTFNYSVENCLIKFNDLNNSFTDNTELNFNDTEHYQNNILNGEPNFKDVTKNEFIIGENSDAINKAKPSAVSNDILGVDRSTSPDIGAYQHTNF
;
A
#
# COMPACT_ATOMS: atom_id res chain seq x y z
N MET A 1 -69.85 42.05 9.48
CA MET A 1 -69.07 42.13 8.22
C MET A 1 -67.94 43.17 8.28
N LYS A 2 -67.15 43.26 9.37
CA LYS A 2 -66.05 44.26 9.48
C LYS A 2 -64.64 43.66 9.38
N ASN A 3 -64.48 42.34 9.49
CA ASN A 3 -63.16 41.69 9.50
C ASN A 3 -62.87 40.80 8.27
N THR A 4 -63.80 40.70 7.31
CA THR A 4 -63.61 39.88 6.10
C THR A 4 -62.79 40.58 5.01
N LEU A 5 -62.87 41.91 4.93
CA LEU A 5 -62.12 42.72 3.97
C LEU A 5 -60.59 42.73 4.21
N PRO A 6 -60.08 42.88 5.46
CA PRO A 6 -58.63 42.84 5.69
C PRO A 6 -58.04 41.44 5.51
N ILE A 7 -58.78 40.37 5.81
CA ILE A 7 -58.32 38.99 5.61
C ILE A 7 -58.22 38.65 4.12
N LEU A 8 -59.18 39.11 3.31
CA LEU A 8 -59.14 38.94 1.86
C LEU A 8 -58.00 39.75 1.22
N ALA A 9 -57.73 40.96 1.72
CA ALA A 9 -56.59 41.77 1.28
C ALA A 9 -55.24 41.15 1.67
N PHE A 10 -55.14 40.53 2.85
CA PHE A 10 -53.93 39.82 3.29
C PHE A 10 -53.67 38.55 2.46
N ILE A 11 -54.72 37.76 2.18
CA ILE A 11 -54.62 36.60 1.26
C ILE A 11 -54.24 37.05 -0.16
N LEU A 12 -54.81 38.15 -0.66
CA LEU A 12 -54.46 38.68 -1.97
C LEU A 12 -53.00 39.17 -2.00
N SER A 13 -52.50 39.74 -0.90
CA SER A 13 -51.10 40.19 -0.79
C SER A 13 -50.09 39.04 -0.74
N ILE A 14 -50.47 37.87 -0.23
CA ILE A 14 -49.61 36.67 -0.25
C ILE A 14 -49.52 36.10 -1.68
N ILE A 15 -50.56 36.26 -2.51
CA ILE A 15 -50.58 35.75 -3.89
C ILE A 15 -49.69 36.60 -4.82
N VAL A 16 -49.55 37.91 -4.59
CA VAL A 16 -48.66 38.78 -5.40
C VAL A 16 -47.17 38.71 -5.01
N ILE A 17 -46.82 38.08 -3.88
CA ILE A 17 -45.40 37.90 -3.47
C ILE A 17 -44.81 36.61 -4.06
N SER A 18 -45.62 35.74 -4.69
CA SER A 18 -45.14 34.56 -5.43
C SER A 18 -44.68 34.87 -6.86
N CYS A 19 -44.08 36.05 -7.09
CA CYS A 19 -43.26 36.28 -8.27
C CYS A 19 -41.95 35.47 -8.11
N ARG A 20 -41.97 34.21 -8.55
CA ARG A 20 -40.73 33.53 -8.93
C ARG A 20 -40.09 34.41 -10.00
N LYS A 21 -38.82 34.81 -9.81
CA LYS A 21 -38.05 35.34 -10.95
C LYS A 21 -38.02 34.22 -11.98
N ASP A 22 -38.59 34.45 -13.15
CA ASP A 22 -38.33 33.60 -14.29
C ASP A 22 -36.81 33.52 -14.44
N PHE A 23 -36.25 32.31 -14.30
CA PHE A 23 -34.83 32.06 -14.49
C PHE A 23 -34.55 32.17 -15.99
N ASN A 24 -34.40 33.40 -16.47
CA ASN A 24 -33.93 33.61 -17.83
C ASN A 24 -32.47 33.19 -17.87
N THR A 25 -32.21 32.06 -18.51
CA THR A 25 -30.87 31.59 -18.79
C THR A 25 -30.35 32.27 -20.05
N VAL A 26 -29.03 32.48 -20.10
CA VAL A 26 -28.35 32.98 -21.29
C VAL A 26 -27.47 31.86 -21.84
N PRO A 27 -27.59 31.48 -23.12
CA PRO A 27 -26.67 30.53 -23.72
C PRO A 27 -25.21 30.98 -23.53
N SER A 28 -24.37 30.08 -23.03
CA SER A 28 -22.93 30.26 -22.99
C SER A 28 -22.31 29.72 -24.26
N TYR A 29 -21.37 30.46 -24.83
CA TYR A 29 -20.55 30.02 -25.97
C TYR A 29 -19.11 30.46 -25.71
N GLY A 30 -18.21 29.51 -25.52
CA GLY A 30 -16.76 29.76 -25.46
C GLY A 30 -16.27 30.58 -24.26
N LYS A 31 -16.99 30.53 -23.13
CA LYS A 31 -16.66 31.28 -21.90
C LYS A 31 -16.72 30.42 -20.63
N LEU A 32 -16.76 29.11 -20.79
CA LEU A 32 -16.73 28.18 -19.67
C LEU A 32 -15.31 28.12 -19.10
N GLN A 33 -15.23 27.97 -17.78
CA GLN A 33 -13.97 27.70 -17.09
C GLN A 33 -14.05 26.31 -16.49
N PHE A 34 -12.96 25.54 -16.60
CA PHE A 34 -12.88 24.17 -16.13
C PHE A 34 -11.93 24.05 -14.93
N SER A 35 -12.10 23.03 -14.11
CA SER A 35 -11.13 22.73 -13.04
C SER A 35 -9.81 22.17 -13.57
N LYS A 36 -9.82 21.61 -14.80
CA LYS A 36 -8.69 21.00 -15.49
C LYS A 36 -8.86 21.20 -17.00
N ASP A 37 -7.75 21.30 -17.71
CA ASP A 37 -7.65 21.28 -19.17
C ASP A 37 -7.57 19.83 -19.73
N THR A 38 -6.98 18.92 -18.95
CA THR A 38 -6.95 17.49 -19.24
C THR A 38 -7.35 16.68 -18.01
N VAL A 39 -8.17 15.65 -18.21
CA VAL A 39 -8.48 14.63 -17.19
C VAL A 39 -7.73 13.35 -17.55
N PHE A 40 -6.65 13.10 -16.79
CA PHE A 40 -5.95 11.82 -16.82
C PHE A 40 -6.67 10.83 -15.89
N LEU A 41 -7.07 9.66 -16.41
CA LEU A 41 -7.66 8.57 -15.63
C LEU A 41 -6.62 7.51 -15.22
N ASP A 42 -5.33 7.88 -15.26
CA ASP A 42 -4.16 7.04 -14.98
C ASP A 42 -4.12 5.73 -15.81
N THR A 43 -3.38 4.73 -15.34
CA THR A 43 -3.28 3.41 -15.97
C THR A 43 -4.41 2.52 -15.51
N VAL A 44 -5.14 1.93 -16.46
CA VAL A 44 -6.22 0.98 -16.21
C VAL A 44 -5.88 -0.37 -16.82
N PHE A 45 -6.23 -1.46 -16.12
CA PHE A 45 -6.10 -2.79 -16.69
C PHE A 45 -7.23 -3.08 -17.68
N SER A 46 -6.89 -3.79 -18.76
CA SER A 46 -7.82 -4.20 -19.80
C SER A 46 -9.06 -4.91 -19.22
N ASN A 47 -10.25 -4.50 -19.65
CA ASN A 47 -11.56 -4.98 -19.21
C ASN A 47 -11.93 -4.69 -17.74
N ILE A 48 -11.12 -3.90 -17.01
CA ILE A 48 -11.45 -3.41 -15.67
C ILE A 48 -11.95 -1.97 -15.77
N GLY A 49 -13.00 -1.66 -15.00
CA GLY A 49 -13.50 -0.29 -14.90
C GLY A 49 -12.53 0.60 -14.15
N SER A 50 -12.31 1.82 -14.66
CA SER A 50 -11.55 2.84 -13.95
C SER A 50 -12.28 3.28 -12.68
N ALA A 51 -11.55 3.97 -11.79
CA ALA A 51 -12.20 4.84 -10.82
C ALA A 51 -13.02 5.94 -11.53
N THR A 52 -13.96 6.55 -10.81
CA THR A 52 -14.70 7.71 -11.30
C THR A 52 -13.91 8.99 -11.01
N TYR A 53 -13.58 9.72 -12.07
CA TYR A 53 -12.91 11.02 -12.00
C TYR A 53 -13.94 12.14 -12.11
N ASN A 54 -13.62 13.32 -11.59
CA ASN A 54 -14.48 14.48 -11.71
C ASN A 54 -13.82 15.65 -12.46
N LEU A 55 -14.66 16.40 -13.14
CA LEU A 55 -14.39 17.67 -13.79
C LEU A 55 -15.46 18.66 -13.32
N LYS A 56 -15.04 19.83 -12.85
CA LYS A 56 -15.98 20.92 -12.55
C LYS A 56 -16.02 21.89 -13.73
N VAL A 57 -17.23 22.27 -14.11
CA VAL A 57 -17.47 23.34 -15.07
C VAL A 57 -18.07 24.52 -14.33
N TYR A 58 -17.42 25.68 -14.41
CA TYR A 58 -17.76 26.85 -13.62
C TYR A 58 -18.51 27.89 -14.47
N ASN A 59 -19.58 28.43 -13.88
CA ASN A 59 -20.16 29.70 -14.29
C ASN A 59 -19.69 30.80 -13.34
N LYS A 60 -18.63 31.52 -13.71
CA LYS A 60 -18.13 32.66 -12.92
C LYS A 60 -18.91 33.97 -13.14
N SER A 61 -19.96 33.94 -13.96
CA SER A 61 -20.76 35.13 -14.24
C SER A 61 -21.86 35.32 -13.20
N SER A 62 -22.38 36.54 -13.11
CA SER A 62 -23.51 36.89 -12.24
C SER A 62 -24.88 36.51 -12.81
N LYS A 63 -24.93 35.79 -13.94
CA LYS A 63 -26.16 35.34 -14.59
C LYS A 63 -26.18 33.82 -14.67
N THR A 64 -27.35 33.20 -14.59
CA THR A 64 -27.51 31.79 -14.92
C THR A 64 -27.23 31.59 -16.41
N ILE A 65 -26.42 30.59 -16.74
CA ILE A 65 -26.08 30.25 -18.12
C ILE A 65 -26.65 28.88 -18.49
N THR A 66 -26.87 28.65 -19.77
CA THR A 66 -27.17 27.33 -20.33
C THR A 66 -26.03 26.93 -21.24
N ILE A 67 -25.45 25.75 -21.02
CA ILE A 67 -24.53 25.10 -21.95
C ILE A 67 -25.39 24.39 -23.00
N PRO A 68 -25.33 24.78 -24.28
CA PRO A 68 -26.18 24.22 -25.32
C PRO A 68 -25.98 22.72 -25.51
N GLU A 69 -24.73 22.26 -25.50
CA GLU A 69 -24.37 20.86 -25.71
C GLU A 69 -23.13 20.50 -24.88
N ILE A 70 -23.13 19.31 -24.29
CA ILE A 70 -21.94 18.65 -23.73
C ILE A 70 -21.92 17.25 -24.35
N LYS A 71 -20.83 16.81 -24.96
CA LYS A 71 -20.73 15.46 -25.54
C LYS A 71 -19.32 14.93 -25.59
N LEU A 72 -19.18 13.63 -25.72
CA LEU A 72 -17.92 13.01 -26.14
C LEU A 72 -17.70 13.23 -27.64
N GLU A 73 -16.48 13.57 -28.05
CA GLU A 73 -16.12 13.75 -29.46
C GLU A 73 -16.38 12.48 -30.28
N ASN A 74 -16.01 11.33 -29.72
CA ASN A 74 -16.28 10.01 -30.34
C ASN A 74 -17.71 9.49 -30.08
N GLY A 75 -18.55 10.22 -29.34
CA GLY A 75 -19.94 9.84 -29.03
C GLY A 75 -20.07 8.40 -28.53
N ASN A 76 -21.01 7.65 -29.10
CA ASN A 76 -21.30 6.26 -28.74
C ASN A 76 -20.16 5.27 -29.04
N THR A 77 -19.13 5.69 -29.77
CA THR A 77 -17.92 4.87 -30.02
C THR A 77 -16.83 5.11 -28.99
N SER A 78 -17.03 6.09 -28.09
CA SER A 78 -16.16 6.31 -26.95
C SER A 78 -16.29 5.19 -25.92
N ASN A 79 -15.16 4.79 -25.35
CA ASN A 79 -15.13 3.93 -24.18
C ASN A 79 -15.28 4.73 -22.88
N TYR A 80 -15.27 6.07 -22.94
CA TYR A 80 -15.59 6.92 -21.79
C TYR A 80 -17.09 6.99 -21.58
N ARG A 81 -17.49 7.10 -20.31
CA ARG A 81 -18.88 7.32 -19.90
C ARG A 81 -18.94 8.56 -19.04
N LEU A 82 -19.93 9.41 -19.31
CA LEU A 82 -20.13 10.65 -18.58
C LEU A 82 -21.39 10.58 -17.71
N ASN A 83 -21.32 11.22 -16.56
CA ASN A 83 -22.48 11.66 -15.81
C ASN A 83 -22.37 13.16 -15.54
N VAL A 84 -23.27 13.95 -16.12
CA VAL A 84 -23.30 15.41 -16.02
C VAL A 84 -24.42 15.81 -15.08
N ASP A 85 -24.05 16.32 -13.90
CA ASP A 85 -24.96 16.80 -12.85
C ASP A 85 -26.11 15.82 -12.51
N GLY A 86 -25.79 14.52 -12.48
CA GLY A 86 -26.74 13.44 -12.18
C GLY A 86 -27.33 12.74 -13.40
N LEU A 87 -27.14 13.29 -14.62
CA LEU A 87 -27.61 12.70 -15.87
C LEU A 87 -26.50 11.84 -16.49
N ALA A 88 -26.76 10.54 -16.72
CA ALA A 88 -25.82 9.66 -17.42
C ALA A 88 -26.07 9.65 -18.94
N GLY A 89 -25.00 9.63 -19.73
CA GLY A 89 -25.06 9.67 -21.20
C GLY A 89 -23.73 10.00 -21.86
N ASP A 90 -23.72 10.03 -23.18
CA ASP A 90 -22.59 10.44 -24.03
C ASP A 90 -22.80 11.83 -24.67
N SER A 91 -24.04 12.34 -24.64
CA SER A 91 -24.46 13.66 -25.09
C SER A 91 -25.57 14.21 -24.22
N PHE A 92 -25.48 15.51 -23.93
CA PHE A 92 -26.38 16.25 -23.05
C PHE A 92 -26.68 17.59 -23.69
N ASN A 93 -27.92 18.07 -23.53
CA ASN A 93 -28.37 19.31 -24.13
C ASN A 93 -28.97 20.23 -23.08
N ASN A 94 -28.73 21.53 -23.24
CA ASN A 94 -29.30 22.59 -22.40
C ASN A 94 -29.06 22.39 -20.90
N ILE A 95 -27.79 22.25 -20.51
CA ILE A 95 -27.40 22.10 -19.11
C ILE A 95 -27.25 23.48 -18.47
N ASP A 96 -28.08 23.76 -17.46
CA ASP A 96 -28.10 25.04 -16.78
C ASP A 96 -27.09 25.08 -15.61
N ILE A 97 -26.37 26.19 -15.49
CA ILE A 97 -25.48 26.46 -14.36
C ILE A 97 -25.87 27.80 -13.74
N LEU A 98 -26.22 27.79 -12.45
CA LEU A 98 -26.60 28.99 -11.71
C LEU A 98 -25.44 30.02 -11.67
N ALA A 99 -25.80 31.28 -11.44
CA ALA A 99 -24.83 32.36 -11.32
C ALA A 99 -23.82 32.11 -10.19
N ASN A 100 -22.53 32.28 -10.48
CA ASN A 100 -21.40 32.01 -9.57
C ASN A 100 -21.34 30.56 -9.06
N ASP A 101 -21.93 29.62 -9.79
CA ASP A 101 -22.00 28.21 -9.40
C ASP A 101 -21.18 27.31 -10.34
N SER A 102 -21.21 26.00 -10.10
CA SER A 102 -20.58 24.97 -10.92
C SER A 102 -21.39 23.69 -10.97
N ILE A 103 -21.23 22.94 -12.04
CA ILE A 103 -21.70 21.55 -12.13
C ILE A 103 -20.54 20.58 -12.04
N TYR A 104 -20.85 19.33 -11.69
CA TYR A 104 -19.91 18.22 -11.77
C TYR A 104 -20.17 17.39 -13.03
N ILE A 105 -19.07 16.98 -13.66
CA ILE A 105 -19.06 15.90 -14.64
C ILE A 105 -18.23 14.78 -14.06
N PHE A 106 -18.81 13.60 -13.95
CA PHE A 106 -18.13 12.38 -13.56
C PHE A 106 -17.76 11.58 -14.81
N ILE A 107 -16.54 11.07 -14.84
CA ILE A 107 -15.95 10.38 -15.99
C ILE A 107 -15.41 9.03 -15.51
N GLU A 108 -15.74 7.96 -16.23
CA GLU A 108 -15.14 6.64 -16.05
C GLU A 108 -14.94 5.96 -17.40
N THR A 109 -14.14 4.90 -17.43
CA THR A 109 -13.92 4.11 -18.64
C THR A 109 -13.76 2.63 -18.36
N THR A 110 -13.99 1.81 -19.38
CA THR A 110 -13.65 0.38 -19.38
C THR A 110 -13.24 0.04 -20.80
N ILE A 111 -11.98 -0.34 -21.00
CA ILE A 111 -11.41 -0.50 -22.33
C ILE A 111 -10.87 -1.92 -22.46
N ASN A 112 -11.20 -2.58 -23.56
CA ASN A 112 -10.55 -3.83 -23.95
C ASN A 112 -9.32 -3.47 -24.79
N VAL A 113 -8.12 -3.81 -24.32
CA VAL A 113 -6.86 -3.51 -25.02
C VAL A 113 -6.82 -4.04 -26.46
N ASN A 114 -7.55 -5.11 -26.78
CA ASN A 114 -7.61 -5.67 -28.14
C ASN A 114 -8.47 -4.83 -29.10
N THR A 115 -9.20 -3.83 -28.59
CA THR A 115 -10.05 -2.94 -29.38
C THR A 115 -9.35 -1.62 -29.74
N ILE A 116 -8.14 -1.39 -29.21
CA ILE A 116 -7.33 -0.19 -29.44
C ILE A 116 -6.00 -0.58 -30.08
N THR A 117 -5.44 0.30 -30.90
CA THR A 117 -4.13 0.09 -31.57
C THR A 117 -2.98 0.71 -30.81
N ASP A 118 -3.27 1.70 -29.96
CA ASP A 118 -2.33 2.40 -29.09
C ASP A 118 -2.80 2.16 -27.64
N PRO A 119 -1.91 1.74 -26.71
CA PRO A 119 -2.28 1.63 -25.30
C PRO A 119 -2.71 2.97 -24.70
N LEU A 120 -2.33 4.12 -25.28
CA LEU A 120 -2.85 5.42 -24.91
C LEU A 120 -4.21 5.66 -25.60
N TYR A 121 -5.29 5.52 -24.83
CA TYR A 121 -6.64 5.83 -25.30
C TYR A 121 -7.00 7.28 -24.95
N THR A 122 -7.52 8.03 -25.93
CA THR A 122 -7.86 9.44 -25.78
C THR A 122 -9.21 9.78 -26.40
N ASP A 123 -9.90 10.75 -25.81
CA ASP A 123 -11.12 11.36 -26.34
C ASP A 123 -11.23 12.80 -25.80
N LYS A 124 -12.26 13.55 -26.19
CA LYS A 124 -12.53 14.90 -25.69
C LYS A 124 -13.95 15.03 -25.20
N ILE A 125 -14.14 15.78 -24.12
CA ILE A 125 -15.46 16.32 -23.79
C ILE A 125 -15.59 17.67 -24.51
N LEU A 126 -16.49 17.74 -25.48
CA LEU A 126 -16.80 18.94 -26.23
C LEU A 126 -17.94 19.71 -25.54
N PHE A 127 -17.75 21.00 -25.39
CA PHE A 127 -18.71 21.94 -24.81
C PHE A 127 -19.14 22.97 -25.85
N ASP A 128 -20.44 23.22 -25.91
CA ASP A 128 -21.10 24.07 -26.90
C ASP A 128 -21.09 23.47 -28.32
N ASN A 129 -21.93 24.03 -29.21
CA ASN A 129 -22.11 23.58 -30.59
C ASN A 129 -21.90 24.70 -31.65
N GLY A 130 -21.21 25.77 -31.25
CA GLY A 130 -20.95 26.95 -32.09
C GLY A 130 -19.46 27.15 -32.44
N GLU A 131 -19.12 28.29 -33.04
CA GLU A 131 -17.74 28.58 -33.51
C GLU A 131 -16.69 28.70 -32.39
N ASN A 132 -17.12 28.88 -31.13
CA ASN A 132 -16.24 28.97 -29.96
C ASN A 132 -16.34 27.72 -29.07
N GLN A 133 -16.50 26.53 -29.67
CA GLN A 133 -16.51 25.26 -28.94
C GLN A 133 -15.23 25.12 -28.10
N GLN A 134 -15.41 24.74 -26.83
CA GLN A 134 -14.31 24.43 -25.92
C GLN A 134 -14.25 22.93 -25.68
N ASP A 135 -13.09 22.43 -25.32
CA ASP A 135 -12.90 21.02 -25.01
C ASP A 135 -12.07 20.81 -23.75
N VAL A 136 -12.21 19.61 -23.19
CA VAL A 136 -11.33 19.08 -22.15
C VAL A 136 -10.88 17.69 -22.61
N ASP A 137 -9.57 17.49 -22.68
CA ASP A 137 -8.98 16.22 -23.11
C ASP A 137 -9.18 15.14 -22.05
N LEU A 138 -9.47 13.91 -22.49
CA LEU A 138 -9.52 12.70 -21.68
C LEU A 138 -8.38 11.78 -22.14
N VAL A 139 -7.57 11.30 -21.18
CA VAL A 139 -6.41 10.46 -21.48
C VAL A 139 -6.33 9.31 -20.49
N THR A 140 -6.15 8.08 -21.00
CA THR A 140 -6.03 6.86 -20.20
C THR A 140 -4.99 5.93 -20.80
N LEU A 141 -4.07 5.40 -19.99
CA LEU A 141 -3.18 4.33 -20.42
C LEU A 141 -3.84 2.98 -20.14
N VAL A 142 -3.96 2.12 -21.14
CA VAL A 142 -4.58 0.80 -21.01
C VAL A 142 -3.49 -0.26 -21.05
N GLN A 143 -3.43 -1.08 -20.01
CA GLN A 143 -2.44 -2.15 -19.88
C GLN A 143 -3.12 -3.52 -19.87
N ASP A 144 -2.58 -4.46 -20.64
CA ASP A 144 -3.02 -5.87 -20.58
C ASP A 144 -2.41 -6.58 -19.37
N ALA A 145 -3.09 -7.59 -18.82
CA ALA A 145 -2.68 -8.28 -17.61
C ALA A 145 -3.11 -9.75 -17.56
N HIS A 146 -2.40 -10.56 -16.77
CA HIS A 146 -2.84 -11.88 -16.34
C HIS A 146 -3.73 -11.74 -15.11
N PHE A 147 -5.02 -12.06 -15.26
CA PHE A 147 -5.97 -11.97 -14.15
C PHE A 147 -6.17 -13.31 -13.46
N ILE A 148 -6.05 -13.30 -12.13
CA ILE A 148 -6.34 -14.44 -11.27
C ILE A 148 -7.59 -14.09 -10.44
N PHE A 149 -8.71 -14.73 -10.79
CA PHE A 149 -9.98 -14.57 -10.08
C PHE A 149 -10.38 -15.87 -9.38
N PRO A 150 -10.98 -15.81 -8.17
CA PRO A 150 -11.79 -16.90 -7.66
C PRO A 150 -12.98 -17.11 -8.58
N SER A 151 -13.36 -18.36 -8.77
CA SER A 151 -14.54 -18.69 -9.56
C SER A 151 -15.80 -18.14 -8.88
N LYS A 152 -16.79 -17.73 -9.66
CA LYS A 152 -18.10 -17.31 -9.15
C LYS A 152 -19.19 -18.24 -9.68
N ASN A 153 -19.95 -18.86 -8.78
CA ASN A 153 -21.07 -19.73 -9.14
C ASN A 153 -22.34 -19.37 -8.35
N SER A 154 -23.41 -20.16 -8.49
CA SER A 154 -24.69 -19.92 -7.80
C SER A 154 -24.60 -19.96 -6.27
N SER A 155 -23.55 -20.57 -5.71
CA SER A 155 -23.32 -20.70 -4.28
C SER A 155 -22.44 -19.59 -3.71
N GLY A 156 -21.89 -18.71 -4.55
CA GLY A 156 -21.06 -17.58 -4.12
C GLY A 156 -19.73 -17.48 -4.87
N ILE A 157 -18.80 -16.74 -4.27
CA ILE A 157 -17.40 -16.64 -4.70
C ILE A 157 -16.64 -17.82 -4.07
N GLU A 158 -15.76 -18.46 -4.85
CA GLU A 158 -14.89 -19.54 -4.40
C GLU A 158 -14.05 -19.11 -3.19
N THR A 159 -13.98 -19.98 -2.19
CA THR A 159 -13.17 -19.79 -0.98
C THR A 159 -12.14 -20.91 -0.83
N LEU A 160 -11.04 -20.59 -0.14
CA LEU A 160 -9.96 -21.53 0.09
C LEU A 160 -10.36 -22.55 1.16
N THR A 161 -10.00 -23.82 0.90
CA THR A 161 -9.97 -24.86 1.92
C THR A 161 -8.54 -24.98 2.43
N ILE A 162 -8.34 -24.73 3.72
CA ILE A 162 -7.04 -24.71 4.38
C ILE A 162 -6.98 -25.84 5.40
N ASN A 163 -5.95 -26.67 5.36
CA ASN A 163 -5.79 -27.84 6.24
C ASN A 163 -7.03 -28.76 6.26
N GLY A 164 -7.72 -28.90 5.12
CA GLY A 164 -8.94 -29.70 4.98
C GLY A 164 -10.19 -29.06 5.62
N LYS A 165 -10.14 -27.79 6.02
CA LYS A 165 -11.27 -27.04 6.57
C LYS A 165 -11.66 -25.91 5.63
N GLU A 166 -12.95 -25.76 5.37
CA GLU A 166 -13.48 -24.61 4.64
C GLU A 166 -13.20 -23.32 5.41
N THR A 167 -12.90 -22.25 4.67
CA THR A 167 -12.66 -20.91 5.22
C THR A 167 -13.55 -19.89 4.54
N GLU A 168 -13.62 -18.69 5.11
CA GLU A 168 -14.27 -17.52 4.49
C GLU A 168 -13.31 -16.73 3.58
N ILE A 169 -12.06 -17.19 3.43
CA ILE A 169 -11.05 -16.52 2.61
C ILE A 169 -11.41 -16.75 1.14
N GLN A 170 -11.97 -15.72 0.49
CA GLN A 170 -12.23 -15.72 -0.94
C GLN A 170 -10.92 -15.87 -1.70
N GLY A 171 -10.84 -16.84 -2.61
CA GLY A 171 -9.60 -17.18 -3.28
C GLY A 171 -9.60 -18.58 -3.87
N ARG A 172 -8.51 -18.93 -4.56
CA ARG A 172 -8.30 -20.25 -5.15
C ARG A 172 -6.83 -20.62 -5.18
N PHE A 173 -6.55 -21.92 -5.35
CA PHE A 173 -5.21 -22.37 -5.65
C PHE A 173 -4.83 -22.03 -7.10
N LEU A 174 -3.58 -21.65 -7.32
CA LEU A 174 -2.99 -21.46 -8.65
C LEU A 174 -2.93 -22.79 -9.41
N THR A 175 -3.16 -22.76 -10.71
CA THR A 175 -2.95 -23.95 -11.57
C THR A 175 -1.46 -24.14 -11.86
N ASP A 176 -1.09 -25.30 -12.40
CA ASP A 176 0.30 -25.59 -12.73
C ASP A 176 0.87 -24.63 -13.80
N GLU A 177 0.01 -24.11 -14.69
CA GLU A 177 0.37 -23.09 -15.68
C GLU A 177 0.54 -21.68 -15.09
N GLU A 178 0.13 -21.46 -13.83
CA GLU A 178 0.16 -20.16 -13.15
C GLU A 178 1.26 -20.09 -12.06
N LEU A 179 2.18 -21.07 -12.02
CA LEU A 179 3.26 -21.13 -11.03
C LEU A 179 4.53 -20.37 -11.44
N THR A 180 4.50 -19.62 -12.54
CA THR A 180 5.61 -18.77 -12.98
C THR A 180 5.09 -17.39 -13.38
N PHE A 181 5.51 -16.37 -12.65
CA PHE A 181 5.20 -14.97 -12.93
C PHE A 181 6.38 -14.29 -13.62
N THR A 182 6.19 -13.82 -14.85
CA THR A 182 7.23 -13.19 -15.67
C THR A 182 7.06 -11.67 -15.75
N ASN A 183 7.98 -10.96 -16.40
CA ASN A 183 7.86 -9.51 -16.66
C ASN A 183 7.12 -9.18 -17.96
N GLU A 184 6.60 -10.18 -18.70
CA GLU A 184 5.92 -9.95 -19.98
C GLU A 184 4.62 -9.15 -19.81
N LYS A 185 3.85 -9.47 -18.76
CA LYS A 185 2.62 -8.78 -18.38
C LYS A 185 2.48 -8.74 -16.86
N PRO A 186 1.85 -7.69 -16.30
CA PRO A 186 1.48 -7.67 -14.90
C PRO A 186 0.48 -8.77 -14.57
N TYR A 187 0.50 -9.22 -13.31
CA TYR A 187 -0.48 -10.15 -12.74
C TYR A 187 -1.41 -9.35 -11.83
N VAL A 188 -2.72 -9.54 -11.95
CA VAL A 188 -3.72 -8.87 -11.11
C VAL A 188 -4.56 -9.92 -10.39
N ILE A 189 -4.49 -9.91 -9.06
CA ILE A 189 -5.08 -10.93 -8.20
C ILE A 189 -6.30 -10.34 -7.48
N TYR A 190 -7.45 -10.98 -7.65
CA TYR A 190 -8.67 -10.73 -6.89
C TYR A 190 -8.89 -11.88 -5.92
N GLY A 191 -9.27 -11.59 -4.66
CA GLY A 191 -9.24 -12.61 -3.61
C GLY A 191 -7.82 -13.16 -3.38
N TYR A 192 -7.67 -14.27 -2.68
CA TYR A 192 -6.36 -14.85 -2.42
C TYR A 192 -5.96 -15.84 -3.52
N ALA A 193 -4.76 -15.67 -4.06
CA ALA A 193 -4.08 -16.70 -4.81
C ALA A 193 -3.30 -17.59 -3.82
N ALA A 194 -3.46 -18.91 -3.88
CA ALA A 194 -2.76 -19.84 -3.02
C ALA A 194 -1.84 -20.78 -3.82
N VAL A 195 -0.61 -20.96 -3.34
CA VAL A 195 0.32 -21.96 -3.87
C VAL A 195 0.04 -23.28 -3.16
N GLN A 196 -0.27 -24.32 -3.92
CA GLN A 196 -0.61 -25.62 -3.36
C GLN A 196 0.62 -26.32 -2.76
N SER A 197 0.39 -27.16 -1.75
CA SER A 197 1.40 -28.05 -1.16
C SER A 197 2.25 -28.77 -2.21
N SER A 198 3.55 -28.87 -1.96
CA SER A 198 4.56 -29.48 -2.85
C SER A 198 4.78 -28.76 -4.18
N LYS A 199 4.26 -27.53 -4.35
CA LYS A 199 4.49 -26.68 -5.51
C LYS A 199 5.35 -25.48 -5.15
N THR A 200 5.98 -24.89 -6.16
CA THR A 200 6.78 -23.68 -6.01
C THR A 200 6.25 -22.62 -6.94
N LEU A 201 5.89 -21.46 -6.40
CA LEU A 201 5.67 -20.25 -7.20
C LEU A 201 7.00 -19.56 -7.44
N THR A 202 7.36 -19.40 -8.71
CA THR A 202 8.55 -18.67 -9.14
C THR A 202 8.15 -17.33 -9.72
N VAL A 203 8.77 -16.25 -9.26
CA VAL A 203 8.55 -14.90 -9.77
C VAL A 203 9.87 -14.39 -10.32
N GLU A 204 9.90 -14.12 -11.62
CA GLU A 204 11.10 -13.71 -12.35
C GLU A 204 11.35 -12.21 -12.21
N ALA A 205 12.58 -11.79 -12.51
CA ALA A 205 13.00 -10.40 -12.42
C ALA A 205 12.08 -9.46 -13.22
N GLY A 206 11.78 -8.29 -12.65
CA GLY A 206 10.92 -7.28 -13.28
C GLY A 206 9.41 -7.59 -13.28
N ALA A 207 8.97 -8.74 -12.77
CA ALA A 207 7.55 -9.06 -12.66
C ALA A 207 6.82 -8.06 -11.76
N LYS A 208 5.57 -7.74 -12.12
CA LYS A 208 4.68 -6.85 -11.37
C LYS A 208 3.41 -7.56 -10.98
N ILE A 209 3.12 -7.59 -9.68
CA ILE A 209 1.98 -8.28 -9.10
C ILE A 209 1.13 -7.26 -8.36
N HIS A 210 -0.11 -7.14 -8.78
CA HIS A 210 -1.09 -6.21 -8.28
C HIS A 210 -2.21 -6.93 -7.55
N PHE A 211 -2.64 -6.37 -6.43
CA PHE A 211 -3.63 -6.96 -5.54
C PHE A 211 -4.85 -6.06 -5.43
N HIS A 212 -6.04 -6.62 -5.65
CA HIS A 212 -7.28 -5.93 -5.38
C HIS A 212 -7.56 -5.80 -3.87
N ASN A 213 -8.54 -4.99 -3.49
CA ASN A 213 -9.00 -4.96 -2.10
C ASN A 213 -9.47 -6.35 -1.63
N ASN A 214 -9.15 -6.71 -0.37
CA ASN A 214 -9.39 -8.02 0.24
C ASN A 214 -8.74 -9.21 -0.50
N SER A 215 -7.64 -8.99 -1.21
CA SER A 215 -6.85 -10.02 -1.88
C SER A 215 -5.51 -10.27 -1.16
N GLY A 216 -4.76 -11.27 -1.62
CA GLY A 216 -3.40 -11.54 -1.15
C GLY A 216 -2.81 -12.80 -1.76
N LEU A 217 -1.64 -13.19 -1.28
CA LEU A 217 -0.93 -14.40 -1.73
C LEU A 217 -0.71 -15.31 -0.52
N ILE A 218 -1.07 -16.59 -0.64
CA ILE A 218 -0.81 -17.61 0.38
C ILE A 218 0.19 -18.62 -0.16
N ILE A 219 1.27 -18.83 0.60
CA ILE A 219 2.19 -19.95 0.37
C ILE A 219 1.81 -21.02 1.39
N ASP A 220 1.12 -22.06 0.92
CA ASP A 220 0.56 -23.08 1.80
C ASP A 220 1.63 -24.03 2.35
N LYS A 221 1.24 -24.87 3.30
CA LYS A 221 2.09 -25.90 3.89
C LYS A 221 2.77 -26.76 2.81
N ASP A 222 4.08 -26.95 2.98
CA ASP A 222 4.97 -27.68 2.07
C ASP A 222 5.09 -27.07 0.64
N ALA A 223 4.55 -25.87 0.41
CA ALA A 223 4.81 -25.09 -0.80
C ALA A 223 6.04 -24.18 -0.62
N ASN A 224 6.57 -23.66 -1.73
CA ASN A 224 7.68 -22.69 -1.72
C ASN A 224 7.37 -21.47 -2.57
N PHE A 225 8.07 -20.38 -2.27
CA PHE A 225 7.99 -19.11 -2.97
C PHE A 225 9.39 -18.59 -3.27
N LYS A 226 9.68 -18.34 -4.55
CA LYS A 226 10.99 -17.89 -5.04
C LYS A 226 10.80 -16.62 -5.86
N VAL A 227 11.28 -15.49 -5.34
CA VAL A 227 11.26 -14.21 -6.03
C VAL A 227 12.68 -13.83 -6.43
N ASN A 228 12.92 -13.84 -7.73
CA ASN A 228 14.25 -13.75 -8.34
C ASN A 228 14.46 -12.39 -9.01
N GLY A 229 14.23 -11.30 -8.27
CA GLY A 229 14.55 -9.95 -8.74
C GLY A 229 16.05 -9.76 -8.95
N THR A 230 16.40 -8.69 -9.66
CA THR A 230 17.78 -8.18 -9.77
C THR A 230 17.84 -6.71 -9.39
N LEU A 231 19.05 -6.17 -9.22
CA LEU A 231 19.26 -4.75 -8.91
C LEU A 231 18.58 -3.83 -9.93
N ASP A 232 18.67 -4.17 -11.22
CA ASP A 232 18.10 -3.40 -12.33
C ASP A 232 16.61 -3.69 -12.55
N GLU A 233 16.16 -4.91 -12.24
CA GLU A 233 14.80 -5.39 -12.47
C GLU A 233 14.20 -5.98 -11.19
N LYS A 234 13.86 -5.10 -10.24
CA LYS A 234 13.16 -5.48 -9.02
C LYS A 234 11.77 -6.07 -9.32
N VAL A 235 11.35 -7.03 -8.51
CA VAL A 235 9.97 -7.53 -8.51
C VAL A 235 9.10 -6.62 -7.63
N ILE A 236 7.90 -6.28 -8.09
CA ILE A 236 7.00 -5.35 -7.39
C ILE A 236 5.71 -6.07 -6.98
N PHE A 237 5.34 -5.93 -5.70
CA PHE A 237 4.05 -6.33 -5.12
C PHE A 237 3.35 -5.09 -4.57
N GLU A 238 2.20 -4.70 -5.16
CA GLU A 238 1.44 -3.51 -4.75
C GLU A 238 -0.06 -3.64 -5.02
N GLY A 239 -0.85 -2.60 -4.71
CA GLY A 239 -2.27 -2.56 -5.03
C GLY A 239 -2.55 -2.44 -6.53
N ASP A 240 -3.77 -2.79 -6.96
CA ASP A 240 -4.24 -2.59 -8.34
C ASP A 240 -4.72 -1.15 -8.64
N ARG A 241 -4.74 -0.29 -7.62
CA ARG A 241 -5.02 1.15 -7.71
C ARG A 241 -3.74 1.90 -8.12
N LEU A 242 -3.50 1.97 -9.43
CA LEU A 242 -2.29 2.57 -10.00
C LEU A 242 -2.30 4.11 -10.04
N GLU A 243 -3.37 4.75 -9.57
CA GLU A 243 -3.45 6.20 -9.54
C GLU A 243 -2.41 6.79 -8.57
N HIS A 244 -1.80 7.92 -8.95
CA HIS A 244 -0.73 8.55 -8.15
C HIS A 244 -1.12 8.78 -6.69
N GLN A 245 -2.37 9.19 -6.42
CA GLN A 245 -2.87 9.44 -5.06
C GLN A 245 -2.97 8.17 -4.19
N PHE A 246 -2.95 6.97 -4.80
CA PHE A 246 -2.97 5.68 -4.10
C PHE A 246 -1.58 5.04 -4.01
N SER A 247 -0.55 5.61 -4.64
CA SER A 247 0.81 5.03 -4.69
C SER A 247 1.41 4.69 -3.33
N GLU A 248 1.07 5.44 -2.28
CA GLU A 248 1.59 5.26 -0.91
C GLU A 248 0.48 5.00 0.13
N ILE A 249 -0.75 4.70 -0.31
CA ILE A 249 -1.87 4.49 0.63
C ILE A 249 -1.79 3.08 1.22
N PRO A 250 -1.66 2.93 2.56
CA PRO A 250 -1.49 1.63 3.20
C PRO A 250 -2.80 0.82 3.27
N GLY A 251 -2.71 -0.50 3.34
CA GLY A 251 -3.86 -1.39 3.57
C GLY A 251 -4.76 -1.62 2.34
N GLN A 252 -4.23 -1.47 1.13
CA GLN A 252 -4.97 -1.71 -0.12
C GLN A 252 -5.23 -3.19 -0.38
N TRP A 253 -4.44 -4.07 0.21
CA TRP A 253 -4.56 -5.52 0.09
C TRP A 253 -4.15 -6.21 1.41
N GLY A 254 -4.29 -7.52 1.49
CA GLY A 254 -4.09 -8.30 2.71
C GLY A 254 -2.62 -8.48 3.07
N ALA A 255 -2.03 -9.58 2.62
CA ALA A 255 -0.64 -9.93 2.88
C ALA A 255 -0.09 -10.97 1.89
N ILE A 256 1.23 -11.06 1.80
CA ILE A 256 1.89 -12.29 1.38
C ILE A 256 2.04 -13.14 2.65
N TRP A 257 1.23 -14.18 2.75
CA TRP A 257 1.15 -15.06 3.91
C TRP A 257 1.86 -16.37 3.65
N ILE A 258 3.05 -16.51 4.22
CA ILE A 258 3.79 -17.77 4.28
C ILE A 258 3.28 -18.53 5.50
N ARG A 259 2.60 -19.64 5.26
CA ARG A 259 1.96 -20.42 6.31
C ARG A 259 2.92 -21.41 6.94
N GLU A 260 2.61 -21.77 8.18
CA GLU A 260 3.36 -22.79 8.93
C GLU A 260 3.51 -24.08 8.10
N GLY A 261 4.74 -24.56 8.03
CA GLY A 261 5.10 -25.74 7.24
C GLY A 261 5.55 -25.43 5.81
N SER A 262 5.49 -24.18 5.35
CA SER A 262 6.24 -23.73 4.18
C SER A 262 7.68 -23.39 4.60
N PHE A 263 8.67 -23.84 3.84
CA PHE A 263 10.09 -23.65 4.14
C PHE A 263 10.87 -23.22 2.91
N ASN A 264 12.12 -22.77 3.08
CA ASN A 264 13.01 -22.40 1.97
C ASN A 264 12.36 -21.38 1.02
N ASN A 265 11.58 -20.43 1.53
CA ASN A 265 11.09 -19.32 0.73
C ASN A 265 12.21 -18.30 0.57
N GLU A 266 12.31 -17.68 -0.60
CA GLU A 266 13.38 -16.75 -0.93
C GLU A 266 12.83 -15.53 -1.65
N LEU A 267 13.14 -14.35 -1.13
CA LEU A 267 12.88 -13.07 -1.78
C LEU A 267 14.20 -12.35 -2.02
N ASN A 268 14.48 -11.98 -3.26
CA ASN A 268 15.62 -11.16 -3.61
C ASN A 268 15.19 -10.00 -4.50
N TYR A 269 15.76 -8.80 -4.28
CA TYR A 269 15.48 -7.59 -5.06
C TYR A 269 13.98 -7.37 -5.30
N THR A 270 13.25 -7.28 -4.19
CA THR A 270 11.80 -7.17 -4.18
C THR A 270 11.38 -5.85 -3.54
N GLN A 271 10.29 -5.27 -4.04
CA GLN A 271 9.60 -4.17 -3.40
C GLN A 271 8.16 -4.56 -3.08
N ILE A 272 7.76 -4.42 -1.82
CA ILE A 272 6.41 -4.73 -1.34
C ILE A 272 5.80 -3.46 -0.75
N LYS A 273 4.63 -3.05 -1.24
CA LYS A 273 4.00 -1.80 -0.82
C LYS A 273 2.53 -1.99 -0.47
N ASN A 274 2.05 -1.13 0.43
CA ASN A 274 0.64 -0.82 0.61
C ASN A 274 -0.24 -1.98 1.11
N GLY A 275 0.35 -3.05 1.65
CA GLY A 275 -0.39 -4.16 2.24
C GLY A 275 -1.00 -3.80 3.60
N THR A 276 -1.84 -4.69 4.12
CA THR A 276 -2.24 -4.64 5.53
C THR A 276 -1.09 -5.15 6.38
N VAL A 277 -0.54 -6.29 5.99
CA VAL A 277 0.76 -6.79 6.43
C VAL A 277 1.59 -7.02 5.17
N GLY A 278 2.83 -6.53 5.10
CA GLY A 278 3.68 -6.78 3.93
C GLY A 278 3.99 -8.28 3.79
N LEU A 279 4.66 -8.84 4.79
CA LEU A 279 4.91 -10.28 4.92
C LEU A 279 4.38 -10.82 6.25
N LEU A 280 3.50 -11.80 6.19
CA LEU A 280 3.05 -12.58 7.35
C LEU A 280 3.70 -13.95 7.28
N VAL A 281 4.55 -14.27 8.25
CA VAL A 281 5.37 -15.50 8.23
C VAL A 281 5.08 -16.32 9.47
N ASP A 282 4.27 -17.36 9.29
CA ASP A 282 4.00 -18.35 10.32
C ASP A 282 4.98 -19.51 10.15
N GLY A 283 5.59 -19.93 11.26
CA GLY A 283 6.55 -21.01 11.24
C GLY A 283 6.48 -21.88 12.48
N GLN A 284 7.52 -22.70 12.57
CA GLN A 284 7.87 -23.46 13.76
C GLN A 284 9.39 -23.53 13.85
N ASP A 285 9.92 -23.88 15.02
CA ASP A 285 11.36 -24.04 15.20
C ASP A 285 11.90 -25.17 14.29
N THR A 286 12.66 -24.78 13.27
CA THR A 286 13.27 -25.71 12.31
C THR A 286 14.75 -25.36 12.06
N SER A 287 15.48 -26.27 11.41
CA SER A 287 16.90 -26.07 11.11
C SER A 287 17.14 -25.22 9.86
N SER A 288 16.16 -25.15 8.95
CA SER A 288 16.25 -24.38 7.71
C SER A 288 15.33 -23.17 7.80
N PRO A 289 15.73 -22.01 7.25
CA PRO A 289 14.90 -20.82 7.31
C PRO A 289 13.56 -21.06 6.62
N THR A 290 12.48 -20.59 7.26
CA THR A 290 11.17 -20.47 6.64
C THR A 290 11.25 -19.46 5.50
N LEU A 291 11.96 -18.36 5.70
CA LEU A 291 12.11 -17.28 4.73
C LEU A 291 13.52 -16.68 4.78
N THR A 292 14.16 -16.57 3.62
CA THR A 292 15.34 -15.74 3.40
C THR A 292 14.96 -14.52 2.58
N ILE A 293 15.28 -13.32 3.07
CA ILE A 293 14.99 -12.05 2.39
C ILE A 293 16.29 -11.31 2.13
N LYS A 294 16.54 -10.92 0.88
CA LYS A 294 17.74 -10.17 0.48
C LYS A 294 17.39 -8.96 -0.37
N ASN A 295 18.12 -7.86 -0.18
CA ASN A 295 18.04 -6.67 -1.04
C ASN A 295 16.61 -6.18 -1.28
N THR A 296 15.78 -6.14 -0.23
CA THR A 296 14.32 -5.99 -0.36
C THR A 296 13.82 -4.81 0.44
N GLU A 297 12.83 -4.14 -0.12
CA GLU A 297 12.21 -2.93 0.42
C GLU A 297 10.73 -3.20 0.71
N ILE A 298 10.26 -2.87 1.91
CA ILE A 298 8.88 -3.08 2.34
C ILE A 298 8.34 -1.79 2.96
N TYR A 299 7.30 -1.22 2.37
CA TYR A 299 6.78 0.10 2.74
C TYR A 299 5.27 0.13 2.93
N ASN A 300 4.81 1.12 3.72
CA ASN A 300 3.41 1.53 3.82
C ASN A 300 2.46 0.40 4.18
N SER A 301 2.79 -0.40 5.18
CA SER A 301 1.86 -1.43 5.66
C SER A 301 0.89 -0.83 6.68
N SER A 302 -0.42 -1.08 6.57
CA SER A 302 -1.36 -0.49 7.55
C SER A 302 -1.23 -1.07 8.96
N ASN A 303 -0.62 -2.25 9.08
CA ASN A 303 -0.34 -2.93 10.34
C ASN A 303 1.17 -3.20 10.50
N TYR A 304 1.71 -4.26 9.91
CA TYR A 304 3.12 -4.65 10.06
C TYR A 304 3.83 -4.70 8.71
N GLY A 305 5.09 -4.23 8.64
CA GLY A 305 5.92 -4.48 7.46
C GLY A 305 6.21 -5.97 7.32
N VAL A 306 6.81 -6.56 8.36
CA VAL A 306 7.00 -8.00 8.52
C VAL A 306 6.50 -8.44 9.89
N LEU A 307 5.60 -9.42 9.93
CA LEU A 307 5.14 -10.09 11.13
C LEU A 307 5.58 -11.56 11.07
N GLY A 308 6.60 -11.90 11.85
CA GLY A 308 7.04 -13.28 12.08
C GLY A 308 6.39 -13.84 13.33
N ARG A 309 5.88 -15.07 13.27
CA ARG A 309 5.29 -15.79 14.41
C ARG A 309 5.92 -17.17 14.53
N ASN A 310 6.68 -17.40 15.60
CA ASN A 310 7.38 -18.67 15.86
C ASN A 310 8.16 -19.17 14.64
N THR A 311 8.85 -18.29 13.93
CA THR A 311 9.40 -18.60 12.60
C THR A 311 10.90 -18.46 12.53
N HIS A 312 11.50 -18.89 11.42
CA HIS A 312 12.91 -18.71 11.11
C HIS A 312 13.10 -17.78 9.91
N ILE A 313 13.54 -16.54 10.15
CA ILE A 313 13.80 -15.53 9.11
C ILE A 313 15.28 -15.13 9.10
N GLU A 314 15.87 -15.17 7.91
CA GLU A 314 17.21 -14.66 7.61
C GLU A 314 17.08 -13.44 6.70
N GLY A 315 17.57 -12.28 7.13
CA GLY A 315 17.43 -11.01 6.41
C GLY A 315 18.76 -10.31 6.15
N GLU A 316 18.98 -9.86 4.92
CA GLU A 316 20.18 -9.16 4.47
C GLU A 316 19.83 -7.97 3.59
N ASN A 317 20.43 -6.79 3.81
CA ASN A 317 20.16 -5.60 2.99
C ASN A 317 18.66 -5.29 2.87
N LEU A 318 17.99 -5.13 4.01
CA LEU A 318 16.55 -4.92 4.07
C LEU A 318 16.20 -3.49 4.47
N VAL A 319 15.15 -2.95 3.87
CA VAL A 319 14.56 -1.70 4.31
C VAL A 319 13.10 -1.93 4.59
N ILE A 320 12.67 -1.67 5.83
CA ILE A 320 11.27 -1.81 6.23
C ILE A 320 10.84 -0.54 6.92
N GLY A 321 9.81 0.12 6.41
CA GLY A 321 9.38 1.40 6.94
C GLY A 321 7.90 1.70 6.80
N SER A 322 7.47 2.72 7.53
CA SER A 322 6.11 3.28 7.48
C SER A 322 4.99 2.25 7.64
N ALA A 323 5.06 1.48 8.73
CA ALA A 323 4.05 0.53 9.15
C ALA A 323 3.20 1.05 10.33
N GLY A 324 1.88 0.86 10.28
CA GLY A 324 0.94 1.40 11.29
C GLY A 324 1.10 0.86 12.72
N GLN A 325 1.82 -0.25 12.89
CA GLN A 325 2.28 -0.78 14.17
C GLN A 325 3.81 -0.85 14.21
N SER A 326 4.41 -1.95 13.74
CA SER A 326 5.85 -2.16 13.73
C SER A 326 6.35 -2.41 12.31
N ALA A 327 7.53 -1.90 11.99
CA ALA A 327 8.22 -2.25 10.75
C ALA A 327 8.54 -3.75 10.77
N LEU A 328 9.12 -4.23 11.88
CA LEU A 328 9.39 -5.65 12.11
C LEU A 328 8.82 -6.07 13.48
N ALA A 329 8.04 -7.14 13.48
CA ALA A 329 7.59 -7.82 14.68
C ALA A 329 8.01 -9.29 14.63
N CYS A 330 8.94 -9.69 15.50
CA CYS A 330 9.40 -11.06 15.70
C CYS A 330 8.70 -11.61 16.94
N THR A 331 7.60 -12.32 16.76
CA THR A 331 6.70 -12.67 17.87
C THR A 331 6.59 -14.17 18.10
N PHE A 332 6.15 -14.52 19.30
CA PHE A 332 5.92 -15.90 19.73
C PHE A 332 7.16 -16.81 19.56
N GLY A 333 8.35 -16.26 19.81
CA GLY A 333 9.62 -16.98 19.72
C GLY A 333 10.10 -17.19 18.28
N GLY A 334 11.10 -18.07 18.11
CA GLY A 334 11.69 -18.39 16.82
C GLY A 334 13.18 -18.02 16.67
N LYS A 335 13.62 -17.91 15.41
CA LYS A 335 15.00 -17.63 14.98
C LYS A 335 15.02 -16.47 14.01
N TYR A 336 15.67 -15.38 14.37
CA TYR A 336 15.71 -14.17 13.56
C TYR A 336 17.15 -13.68 13.46
N ASN A 337 17.63 -13.48 12.24
CA ASN A 337 18.94 -12.91 11.99
C ASN A 337 18.82 -11.84 10.92
N PHE A 338 19.20 -10.61 11.26
CA PHE A 338 19.18 -9.48 10.35
C PHE A 338 20.57 -8.85 10.29
N THR A 339 21.12 -8.76 9.08
CA THR A 339 22.41 -8.11 8.83
C THR A 339 22.24 -6.99 7.81
N HIS A 340 22.75 -5.79 8.12
CA HIS A 340 22.62 -4.61 7.26
C HIS A 340 21.16 -4.28 6.90
N ALA A 341 20.32 -4.10 7.92
CA ALA A 341 18.92 -3.73 7.74
C ALA A 341 18.62 -2.33 8.29
N THR A 342 17.70 -1.61 7.66
CA THR A 342 17.15 -0.34 8.13
C THR A 342 15.67 -0.50 8.42
N PHE A 343 15.31 -0.49 9.70
CA PHE A 343 13.94 -0.47 10.19
C PHE A 343 13.58 0.98 10.56
N ALA A 344 12.89 1.69 9.67
CA ALA A 344 12.64 3.13 9.77
C ALA A 344 11.12 3.42 9.77
N ASN A 345 10.48 3.43 10.95
CA ASN A 345 9.03 3.49 11.03
C ASN A 345 8.47 4.91 11.24
N PHE A 346 8.58 5.76 10.22
CA PHE A 346 8.04 7.13 10.22
C PHE A 346 6.57 7.19 9.81
N TRP A 347 5.70 6.56 10.59
CA TRP A 347 4.26 6.49 10.32
C TRP A 347 3.51 7.76 10.74
N ASN A 348 2.71 8.35 9.85
CA ASN A 348 1.97 9.60 10.10
C ASN A 348 0.44 9.49 9.95
N ASN A 349 -0.11 8.32 9.62
CA ASN A 349 -1.56 8.14 9.42
C ASN A 349 -2.35 7.90 10.73
N SER A 350 -1.66 7.54 11.82
CA SER A 350 -2.22 7.36 13.17
C SER A 350 -1.12 7.38 14.23
N ILE A 351 -1.49 7.22 15.50
CA ILE A 351 -0.53 7.07 16.60
C ILE A 351 -0.16 5.58 16.70
N ARG A 352 1.15 5.27 16.63
CA ARG A 352 1.66 3.91 16.83
C ARG A 352 1.75 3.57 18.31
N GLN A 353 1.29 2.38 18.68
CA GLN A 353 1.42 1.85 20.04
C GLN A 353 2.65 0.97 20.21
N LEU A 354 3.18 0.43 19.12
CA LEU A 354 4.33 -0.48 19.10
C LEU A 354 5.60 0.22 18.56
N PRO A 355 6.80 -0.25 18.96
CA PRO A 355 8.07 0.25 18.44
C PRO A 355 8.28 -0.15 16.97
N SER A 356 9.30 0.40 16.31
CA SER A 356 9.72 -0.01 14.96
C SER A 356 10.08 -1.50 14.90
N VAL A 357 10.83 -1.97 15.90
CA VAL A 357 11.21 -3.37 16.06
C VAL A 357 10.70 -3.88 17.40
N LEU A 358 9.82 -4.88 17.34
CA LEU A 358 9.31 -5.61 18.50
C LEU A 358 9.81 -7.06 18.43
N VAL A 359 10.41 -7.56 19.51
CA VAL A 359 10.73 -8.97 19.66
C VAL A 359 10.09 -9.50 20.92
N ASN A 360 9.32 -10.58 20.82
CA ASN A 360 8.72 -11.22 21.98
C ASN A 360 8.74 -12.75 21.86
N ASN A 361 8.48 -13.42 22.99
CA ASN A 361 8.44 -14.87 23.07
C ASN A 361 7.03 -15.41 23.38
N HIS A 362 5.99 -14.60 23.19
CA HIS A 362 4.65 -14.94 23.63
C HIS A 362 3.56 -14.42 22.70
N ILE A 363 2.37 -15.00 22.83
CA ILE A 363 1.14 -14.53 22.21
C ILE A 363 0.00 -14.61 23.22
N SER A 364 -0.86 -13.60 23.23
CA SER A 364 -2.07 -13.59 24.05
C SER A 364 -3.30 -13.61 23.15
N TYR A 365 -4.28 -14.46 23.49
CA TYR A 365 -5.56 -14.53 22.79
C TYR A 365 -6.69 -14.88 23.75
N LEU A 366 -7.92 -14.58 23.36
CA LEU A 366 -9.11 -15.01 24.10
C LEU A 366 -9.47 -16.44 23.69
N ASN A 367 -9.55 -17.34 24.67
CA ASN A 367 -10.04 -18.68 24.45
C ASN A 367 -11.56 -18.72 24.24
N ASN A 368 -12.13 -19.91 24.02
CA ASN A 368 -13.57 -20.09 23.80
C ASN A 368 -14.45 -19.65 24.99
N ASP A 369 -13.87 -19.51 26.18
CA ASP A 369 -14.54 -19.04 27.39
C ASP A 369 -14.36 -17.53 27.62
N ASN A 370 -13.87 -16.79 26.61
CA ASN A 370 -13.51 -15.37 26.66
C ASN A 370 -12.49 -15.03 27.76
N GLN A 371 -11.61 -15.98 28.10
CA GLN A 371 -10.50 -15.75 29.03
C GLN A 371 -9.22 -15.49 28.25
N GLU A 372 -8.44 -14.52 28.69
CA GLU A 372 -7.12 -14.26 28.14
C GLU A 372 -6.16 -15.40 28.52
N VAL A 373 -5.58 -16.02 27.50
CA VAL A 373 -4.57 -17.06 27.62
C VAL A 373 -3.31 -16.54 26.96
N THR A 374 -2.20 -16.62 27.69
CA THR A 374 -0.87 -16.30 27.17
C THR A 374 -0.07 -17.57 27.02
N GLU A 375 0.38 -17.81 25.80
CA GLU A 375 1.29 -18.90 25.47
C GLU A 375 2.69 -18.33 25.23
N THR A 376 3.70 -19.07 25.67
CA THR A 376 5.12 -18.73 25.46
C THR A 376 5.79 -19.78 24.60
N ASN A 377 6.85 -19.38 23.92
CA ASN A 377 7.67 -20.26 23.11
C ASN A 377 9.15 -19.83 23.19
N ASP A 378 10.08 -20.68 22.79
CA ASP A 378 11.50 -20.37 22.83
C ASP A 378 11.85 -19.32 21.74
N LEU A 379 12.42 -18.19 22.16
CA LEU A 379 13.19 -17.32 21.27
C LEU A 379 14.62 -17.85 21.24
N VAL A 380 14.88 -18.75 20.27
CA VAL A 380 16.16 -19.46 20.14
C VAL A 380 17.28 -18.50 19.78
N THR A 381 17.01 -17.51 18.92
CA THR A 381 17.97 -16.48 18.51
C THR A 381 17.23 -15.27 17.94
N ALA A 382 17.66 -14.06 18.31
CA ALA A 382 17.31 -12.81 17.66
C ALA A 382 18.55 -11.91 17.52
N ASN A 383 19.22 -11.98 16.37
CA ASN A 383 20.44 -11.22 16.10
C ASN A 383 20.18 -10.04 15.17
N PHE A 384 20.66 -8.87 15.57
CA PHE A 384 20.68 -7.66 14.75
C PHE A 384 22.13 -7.19 14.62
N ILE A 385 22.66 -7.19 13.40
CA ILE A 385 24.05 -6.83 13.10
C ILE A 385 24.05 -5.73 12.05
N ASN A 386 24.71 -4.61 12.32
CA ASN A 386 24.79 -3.48 11.39
C ASN A 386 23.41 -2.92 11.01
N CYS A 387 22.47 -2.85 11.95
CA CYS A 387 21.11 -2.40 11.69
C CYS A 387 20.87 -0.94 12.14
N ILE A 388 20.04 -0.21 11.41
CA ILE A 388 19.45 1.04 11.88
C ILE A 388 18.02 0.74 12.36
N ILE A 389 17.67 1.17 13.56
CA ILE A 389 16.32 1.08 14.14
C ILE A 389 15.89 2.49 14.57
N GLU A 390 14.96 3.09 13.82
CA GLU A 390 14.57 4.49 13.97
C GLU A 390 13.08 4.71 13.66
N GLY A 391 12.51 5.80 14.15
CA GLY A 391 11.14 6.20 13.82
C GLY A 391 10.67 7.42 14.62
N ASN A 392 9.36 7.62 14.63
CA ASN A 392 8.76 8.79 15.29
C ASN A 392 8.43 8.62 16.78
N ASN A 393 8.57 7.43 17.36
CA ASN A 393 8.45 7.17 18.78
C ASN A 393 9.79 7.42 19.49
N ASN A 394 9.73 7.68 20.80
CA ASN A 394 10.93 7.85 21.61
C ASN A 394 11.70 6.54 21.80
N VAL A 395 11.00 5.40 21.83
CA VAL A 395 11.56 4.05 21.98
C VAL A 395 11.12 3.23 20.78
N GLU A 396 12.08 2.81 19.94
CA GLU A 396 11.82 2.11 18.68
C GLU A 396 12.31 0.67 18.66
N PHE A 397 12.89 0.20 19.76
CA PHE A 397 13.31 -1.17 19.98
C PHE A 397 12.81 -1.66 21.34
N ILE A 398 12.04 -2.75 21.35
CA ILE A 398 11.58 -3.39 22.58
C ILE A 398 11.78 -4.91 22.48
N LEU A 399 12.34 -5.46 23.55
CA LEU A 399 12.36 -6.88 23.86
C LEU A 399 11.32 -7.15 24.96
N ASP A 400 10.29 -7.91 24.63
CA ASP A 400 9.15 -8.17 25.50
C ASP A 400 9.11 -9.66 25.88
N ARG A 401 9.70 -9.97 27.04
CA ARG A 401 9.91 -11.33 27.52
C ARG A 401 8.88 -11.70 28.57
N ILE A 402 8.33 -12.90 28.45
CA ILE A 402 7.66 -13.61 29.55
C ILE A 402 8.53 -14.79 29.98
N ASP A 403 8.71 -14.98 31.28
CA ASP A 403 9.49 -16.08 31.84
C ASP A 403 8.87 -17.45 31.55
N GLY A 404 9.72 -18.47 31.43
CA GLY A 404 9.32 -19.87 31.23
C GLY A 404 9.91 -20.52 29.98
N THR A 405 10.43 -19.70 29.05
CA THR A 405 11.11 -20.15 27.83
C THR A 405 12.45 -19.44 27.64
N THR A 406 13.25 -19.95 26.71
CA THR A 406 14.52 -19.36 26.30
C THR A 406 14.28 -18.01 25.63
N PHE A 407 15.17 -17.05 25.90
CA PHE A 407 15.11 -15.71 25.32
C PHE A 407 16.52 -15.22 24.92
N ASN A 408 17.04 -15.75 23.82
CA ASN A 408 18.40 -15.42 23.35
C ASN A 408 18.36 -14.35 22.26
N TYR A 409 19.18 -13.32 22.42
CA TYR A 409 19.28 -12.22 21.46
C TYR A 409 20.70 -11.64 21.43
N SER A 410 21.05 -10.91 20.38
CA SER A 410 22.29 -10.14 20.29
C SER A 410 22.10 -8.94 19.38
N VAL A 411 22.62 -7.79 19.78
CA VAL A 411 22.52 -6.53 19.04
C VAL A 411 23.91 -5.92 18.94
N GLU A 412 24.47 -5.91 17.74
CA GLU A 412 25.85 -5.52 17.49
C GLU A 412 25.97 -4.49 16.36
N ASN A 413 26.75 -3.44 16.60
CA ASN A 413 27.02 -2.37 15.64
C ASN A 413 25.74 -1.77 15.03
N CYS A 414 24.72 -1.55 15.86
CA CYS A 414 23.45 -0.96 15.44
C CYS A 414 23.33 0.51 15.85
N LEU A 415 22.60 1.31 15.06
CA LEU A 415 22.14 2.64 15.45
C LEU A 415 20.68 2.52 15.89
N ILE A 416 20.37 2.87 17.13
CA ILE A 416 19.08 2.55 17.76
C ILE A 416 18.48 3.79 18.42
N LYS A 417 17.24 4.11 18.05
CA LYS A 417 16.41 5.07 18.77
C LYS A 417 15.85 4.46 20.05
N PHE A 418 16.42 4.88 21.17
CA PHE A 418 16.00 4.47 22.51
C PHE A 418 16.17 5.62 23.49
N ASN A 419 15.17 6.50 23.54
CA ASN A 419 15.12 7.66 24.41
C ASN A 419 14.04 7.48 25.48
N ASP A 420 14.36 6.73 26.53
CA ASP A 420 13.45 6.47 27.66
C ASP A 420 13.36 7.67 28.61
N LEU A 421 12.66 8.73 28.17
CA LEU A 421 12.52 9.99 28.91
C LEU A 421 11.92 9.83 30.32
N ASN A 422 11.10 8.79 30.52
CA ASN A 422 10.39 8.55 31.78
C ASN A 422 11.04 7.44 32.62
N ASN A 423 12.21 6.93 32.22
CA ASN A 423 12.90 5.85 32.93
C ASN A 423 12.03 4.58 33.10
N SER A 424 11.11 4.32 32.17
CA SER A 424 10.15 3.21 32.22
C SER A 424 10.80 1.83 32.05
N PHE A 425 12.01 1.78 31.49
CA PHE A 425 12.77 0.55 31.22
C PHE A 425 14.02 0.40 32.10
N THR A 426 14.20 1.24 33.13
CA THR A 426 15.40 1.24 33.99
C THR A 426 15.69 -0.12 34.64
N ASP A 427 14.64 -0.83 35.05
CA ASP A 427 14.74 -2.14 35.71
C ASP A 427 14.52 -3.31 34.74
N ASN A 428 14.40 -3.05 33.44
CA ASN A 428 14.25 -4.09 32.42
C ASN A 428 15.63 -4.67 32.08
N THR A 429 15.84 -5.95 32.38
CA THR A 429 17.12 -6.63 32.19
C THR A 429 17.47 -6.79 30.71
N GLU A 430 16.48 -7.05 29.86
CA GLU A 430 16.64 -7.27 28.44
C GLU A 430 17.02 -5.98 27.69
N LEU A 431 16.63 -4.82 28.20
CA LEU A 431 16.90 -3.51 27.62
C LEU A 431 18.05 -2.77 28.35
N ASN A 432 18.88 -3.50 29.09
CA ASN A 432 20.10 -2.96 29.67
C ASN A 432 21.24 -2.90 28.62
N PHE A 433 21.33 -1.77 27.92
CA PHE A 433 22.37 -1.54 26.89
C PHE A 433 23.82 -1.52 27.40
N ASN A 434 24.05 -1.60 28.72
CA ASN A 434 25.39 -1.78 29.29
C ASN A 434 25.82 -3.25 29.39
N ASP A 435 24.91 -4.19 29.14
CA ASP A 435 25.24 -5.61 29.08
C ASP A 435 26.01 -5.94 27.80
N THR A 436 27.33 -6.05 27.93
CA THR A 436 28.23 -6.29 26.79
C THR A 436 28.13 -7.70 26.20
N GLU A 437 27.45 -8.65 26.88
CA GLU A 437 27.20 -9.97 26.30
C GLU A 437 26.14 -9.87 25.19
N HIS A 438 25.12 -9.05 25.39
CA HIS A 438 24.00 -8.89 24.46
C HIS A 438 24.12 -7.66 23.55
N TYR A 439 24.74 -6.58 24.02
CA TYR A 439 24.85 -5.30 23.29
C TYR A 439 26.30 -4.91 23.05
N GLN A 440 26.72 -4.78 21.79
CA GLN A 440 28.10 -4.49 21.42
C GLN A 440 28.19 -3.36 20.39
N ASN A 441 29.01 -2.33 20.68
CA ASN A 441 29.31 -1.24 19.74
C ASN A 441 28.09 -0.51 19.15
N ASN A 442 26.98 -0.45 19.91
CA ASN A 442 25.76 0.21 19.46
C ASN A 442 25.83 1.73 19.69
N ILE A 443 25.16 2.47 18.82
CA ILE A 443 24.99 3.93 18.88
C ILE A 443 23.55 4.20 19.29
N LEU A 444 23.34 4.63 20.53
CA LEU A 444 22.00 5.00 21.01
C LEU A 444 21.70 6.45 20.67
N ASN A 445 20.53 6.69 20.06
CA ASN A 445 20.02 8.01 19.71
C ASN A 445 20.98 8.85 18.85
N GLY A 446 21.75 8.20 17.97
CA GLY A 446 22.54 8.87 16.94
C GLY A 446 21.66 9.41 15.81
N GLU A 447 22.24 10.27 14.97
CA GLU A 447 21.55 10.85 13.81
C GLU A 447 21.79 9.98 12.56
N PRO A 448 20.76 9.31 12.00
CA PRO A 448 20.93 8.55 10.77
C PRO A 448 21.05 9.44 9.53
N ASN A 449 20.59 10.70 9.57
CA ASN A 449 20.60 11.64 8.46
C ASN A 449 19.93 11.09 7.18
N PHE A 450 18.69 10.60 7.31
CA PHE A 450 17.91 10.12 6.17
C PHE A 450 17.57 11.23 5.17
N LYS A 451 17.53 10.88 3.87
CA LYS A 451 17.24 11.80 2.77
C LYS A 451 15.87 12.46 2.86
N ASP A 452 14.79 11.66 2.93
CA ASP A 452 13.43 12.17 3.07
C ASP A 452 12.53 11.08 3.68
N VAL A 453 12.32 11.16 5.00
CA VAL A 453 11.49 10.20 5.74
C VAL A 453 10.02 10.25 5.32
N THR A 454 9.55 11.36 4.75
CA THR A 454 8.14 11.50 4.31
C THR A 454 7.85 10.78 3.00
N LYS A 455 8.90 10.40 2.26
CA LYS A 455 8.83 9.65 1.00
C LYS A 455 9.45 8.26 1.08
N ASN A 456 9.67 7.75 2.30
CA ASN A 456 10.37 6.47 2.53
C ASN A 456 11.80 6.43 1.96
N GLU A 457 12.47 7.58 1.77
CA GLU A 457 13.84 7.64 1.27
C GLU A 457 14.83 7.54 2.44
N PHE A 458 15.08 6.31 2.91
CA PHE A 458 15.93 6.00 4.08
C PHE A 458 17.41 5.78 3.76
N ILE A 459 17.89 6.33 2.64
CA ILE A 459 19.32 6.42 2.35
C ILE A 459 19.94 7.43 3.33
N ILE A 460 21.10 7.11 3.90
CA ILE A 460 21.80 7.97 4.86
C ILE A 460 22.71 8.98 4.15
N GLY A 461 22.83 10.18 4.71
CA GLY A 461 23.65 11.27 4.19
C GLY A 461 25.01 11.40 4.86
N GLU A 462 25.82 12.36 4.41
CA GLU A 462 27.20 12.60 4.89
C GLU A 462 27.32 12.99 6.36
N ASN A 463 26.22 13.41 7.00
CA ASN A 463 26.19 13.80 8.41
C ASN A 463 25.69 12.67 9.33
N SER A 464 25.62 11.44 8.83
CA SER A 464 25.13 10.29 9.58
C SER A 464 26.17 9.74 10.57
N ASP A 465 25.72 9.46 11.79
CA ASP A 465 26.54 8.78 12.81
C ASP A 465 26.80 7.29 12.47
N ALA A 466 26.07 6.73 11.50
CA ALA A 466 26.22 5.35 11.03
C ALA A 466 27.48 5.12 10.17
N ILE A 467 28.13 6.19 9.71
CA ILE A 467 29.19 6.12 8.70
C ILE A 467 30.44 5.40 9.23
N ASN A 468 30.87 4.36 8.50
CA ASN A 468 32.03 3.52 8.80
C ASN A 468 31.98 2.86 10.19
N LYS A 469 30.77 2.65 10.74
CA LYS A 469 30.55 2.07 12.07
C LYS A 469 30.06 0.63 12.04
N ALA A 470 29.81 0.04 10.88
CA ALA A 470 29.40 -1.35 10.81
C ALA A 470 30.58 -2.30 11.04
N LYS A 471 30.25 -3.47 11.58
CA LYS A 471 31.11 -4.63 11.65
C LYS A 471 31.32 -5.22 10.24
N PRO A 472 32.55 -5.54 9.83
CA PRO A 472 32.79 -6.28 8.59
C PRO A 472 32.00 -7.59 8.55
N SER A 473 31.33 -7.85 7.43
CA SER A 473 30.48 -9.03 7.23
C SER A 473 30.72 -9.68 5.86
N ALA A 474 30.06 -10.79 5.58
CA ALA A 474 30.10 -11.41 4.25
C ALA A 474 29.32 -10.63 3.17
N VAL A 475 28.55 -9.62 3.59
CA VAL A 475 27.73 -8.76 2.72
C VAL A 475 28.65 -7.70 2.10
N SER A 476 29.00 -7.89 0.83
CA SER A 476 30.00 -7.05 0.15
C SER A 476 29.43 -5.81 -0.53
N ASN A 477 28.13 -5.79 -0.83
CA ASN A 477 27.46 -4.65 -1.45
C ASN A 477 26.22 -4.25 -0.65
N ASP A 478 25.85 -2.98 -0.75
CA ASP A 478 24.56 -2.49 -0.24
C ASP A 478 23.39 -2.84 -1.17
N ILE A 479 22.18 -2.45 -0.76
CA ILE A 479 20.96 -2.71 -1.52
C ILE A 479 20.95 -2.03 -2.91
N LEU A 480 21.76 -1.00 -3.12
CA LEU A 480 21.92 -0.27 -4.39
C LEU A 480 23.14 -0.77 -5.19
N GLY A 481 23.85 -1.79 -4.71
CA GLY A 481 25.03 -2.35 -5.37
C GLY A 481 26.34 -1.59 -5.09
N VAL A 482 26.37 -0.70 -4.10
CA VAL A 482 27.58 0.03 -3.68
C VAL A 482 28.44 -0.87 -2.78
N ASP A 483 29.73 -1.00 -3.11
CA ASP A 483 30.68 -1.78 -2.31
C ASP A 483 30.80 -1.23 -0.88
N ARG A 484 30.81 -2.14 0.09
CA ARG A 484 30.95 -1.85 1.53
C ARG A 484 32.02 -2.71 2.21
N SER A 485 32.93 -3.28 1.42
CA SER A 485 33.88 -4.29 1.91
C SER A 485 34.96 -3.71 2.84
N THR A 486 35.37 -2.46 2.65
CA THR A 486 36.48 -1.84 3.39
C THR A 486 36.04 -0.98 4.56
N SER A 487 34.93 -0.26 4.43
CA SER A 487 34.46 0.70 5.43
C SER A 487 32.93 0.74 5.40
N PRO A 488 32.28 -0.32 5.92
CA PRO A 488 30.83 -0.41 5.84
C PRO A 488 30.16 0.59 6.80
N ASP A 489 29.13 1.25 6.31
CA ASP A 489 28.15 1.94 7.14
C ASP A 489 27.13 0.99 7.79
N ILE A 490 26.58 1.39 8.93
CA ILE A 490 25.43 0.71 9.57
C ILE A 490 24.18 0.94 8.70
N GLY A 491 23.36 -0.09 8.55
CA GLY A 491 22.10 -0.06 7.80
C GLY A 491 22.18 -0.69 6.42
N ALA A 492 21.08 -0.56 5.68
CA ALA A 492 20.91 -1.18 4.36
C ALA A 492 21.67 -0.47 3.24
N TYR A 493 22.05 0.79 3.42
CA TYR A 493 22.68 1.65 2.42
C TYR A 493 24.11 2.03 2.82
N GLN A 494 24.97 2.30 1.84
CA GLN A 494 26.10 3.21 2.07
C GLN A 494 25.64 4.67 1.96
N HIS A 495 26.34 5.56 2.65
CA HIS A 495 26.06 6.98 2.62
C HIS A 495 26.28 7.58 1.23
N THR A 496 25.54 8.65 0.95
CA THR A 496 25.69 9.45 -0.27
C THR A 496 25.60 10.94 0.08
N ASN A 497 25.98 11.79 -0.86
CA ASN A 497 25.88 13.24 -0.71
C ASN A 497 24.48 13.69 -1.16
N PHE A 498 23.71 14.36 -0.28
CA PHE A 498 22.49 15.08 -0.62
C PHE A 498 22.23 16.26 0.32
#